data_AF-A0A1R3GGF0-F1
#
_entry.id   AF-A0A1R3GGF0-F1
#
_cell.length_a   1.000
_cell.length_b   1.000
_cell.length_c   1.000
_cell.angle_alpha   90.00
_cell.angle_beta   90.00
_cell.angle_gamma   90.00
#
_symmetry.space_group_name_H-M   'P 1'
#
loop_
_entity.id
_entity.type
_entity.pdbx_description
1 polymer ?
#
loop_
_entity_poly.entity_id
_entity_poly.type
_entity_poly.pdbx_seq_one_letter_code
_entity_poly.pdbx_strand_id
1 'polypeptide(L)' 'MAKPKCLLSRIRRLRWEIGVLEVSIRHHIRSWDDLAKAFVDQYSYLVELALNRETLKAMERKPIESYTEFAQ' A
#
# COMPACT_ATOMS: atom_id res chain seq x y z
N MET A 1 -25.33 1.60 -12.67
CA MET A 1 -24.77 0.97 -11.46
C MET A 1 -23.33 0.54 -11.73
N ALA A 2 -22.33 1.27 -11.23
CA ALA A 2 -20.92 0.95 -11.45
C ALA A 2 -20.50 -0.24 -10.54
N LYS A 3 -19.89 -1.27 -11.13
CA LYS A 3 -19.48 -2.48 -10.41
C LYS A 3 -18.45 -2.16 -9.31
N PRO A 4 -18.55 -2.74 -8.10
CA PRO A 4 -17.69 -2.42 -6.94
C PRO A 4 -16.19 -2.65 -7.19
N LYS A 5 -15.83 -3.56 -8.11
CA LYS A 5 -14.44 -3.79 -8.53
C LYS A 5 -13.83 -2.61 -9.29
N CYS A 6 -14.63 -1.82 -10.02
CA CYS A 6 -14.16 -0.63 -10.73
C CYS A 6 -13.92 0.58 -9.81
N LEU A 7 -14.62 0.63 -8.67
CA LEU A 7 -14.44 1.70 -7.69
C LEU A 7 -13.14 1.51 -6.91
N LEU A 8 -12.87 0.27 -6.46
CA LEU A 8 -11.64 -0.07 -5.76
C LEU A 8 -10.39 0.11 -6.63
N SER A 9 -10.46 -0.23 -7.92
CA SER A 9 -9.36 0.01 -8.85
C SER A 9 -9.16 1.50 -9.14
N ARG A 10 -10.23 2.30 -9.21
CA ARG A 10 -10.13 3.77 -9.30
C ARG A 10 -9.55 4.39 -8.03
N ILE A 11 -9.97 3.95 -6.85
CA ILE A 11 -9.45 4.43 -5.56
C ILE A 11 -7.97 4.09 -5.41
N ARG A 12 -7.57 2.84 -5.75
CA ARG A 12 -6.16 2.43 -5.75
C ARG A 12 -5.32 3.24 -6.74
N ARG A 13 -5.85 3.50 -7.94
CA ARG A 13 -5.18 4.32 -8.96
C ARG A 13 -5.03 5.78 -8.51
N LEU A 14 -6.09 6.38 -7.99
CA LEU A 14 -6.06 7.76 -7.48
C LEU A 14 -5.10 7.89 -6.30
N ARG A 15 -5.06 6.90 -5.39
CA ARG A 15 -4.09 6.89 -4.29
C ARG A 15 -2.65 6.78 -4.78
N TRP A 16 -2.40 6.02 -5.85
CA TRP A 16 -1.10 5.95 -6.50
C TRP A 16 -0.71 7.27 -7.17
N GLU A 17 -1.61 7.86 -7.96
CA GLU A 17 -1.38 9.15 -8.64
C GLU A 17 -1.11 10.28 -7.65
N ILE A 18 -1.85 10.35 -6.53
CA ILE A 18 -1.63 11.34 -5.46
C ILE A 18 -0.25 11.14 -4.81
N GLY A 19 0.16 9.91 -4.52
CA GLY A 19 1.48 9.63 -3.94
C GLY A 19 2.64 10.00 -4.88
N VAL A 20 2.48 9.72 -6.19
CA VAL A 20 3.47 10.10 -7.21
C VAL A 20 3.56 11.62 -7.37
N LEU A 21 2.42 12.32 -7.37
CA LEU A 21 2.37 13.79 -7.41
C LEU A 21 3.04 14.42 -6.17
N GLU A 22 2.81 13.89 -4.97
CA GLU A 22 3.44 14.41 -3.76
C GLU A 22 4.98 14.24 -3.78
N VAL A 23 5.45 13.05 -4.17
CA VAL A 23 6.90 12.77 -4.30
C VAL A 23 7.55 13.70 -5.33
N SER A 24 6.87 13.92 -6.46
CA SER A 24 7.37 14.74 -7.57
C SER A 24 7.36 16.25 -7.31
N ILE A 25 6.54 16.74 -6.37
CA ILE A 25 6.53 18.16 -5.97
C ILE A 25 7.66 18.47 -5.00
N ARG A 26 8.04 17.51 -4.13
CA ARG A 26 9.10 17.72 -3.13
C ARG A 26 10.51 17.51 -3.67
N HIS A 27 10.66 16.75 -4.75
CA HIS A 27 11.95 16.43 -5.34
C HIS A 27 12.09 17.08 -6.72
N HIS A 28 13.23 17.68 -7.02
CA HIS A 28 13.54 18.16 -8.37
C HIS A 28 13.83 16.96 -9.29
N ILE A 29 12.77 16.27 -9.72
CA ILE A 29 12.85 15.07 -10.54
C ILE A 29 13.24 15.47 -11.96
N ARG A 30 14.42 15.01 -12.40
CA ARG A 30 14.95 15.26 -13.75
C ARG A 30 14.97 13.99 -14.61
N SER A 31 14.82 12.82 -13.98
CA SER A 31 14.79 11.53 -14.64
C SER A 31 13.81 10.56 -13.95
N TRP A 32 13.43 9.50 -14.64
CA TRP A 32 12.63 8.42 -14.07
C TRP A 32 13.33 7.70 -12.91
N ASP A 33 14.68 7.63 -12.95
CA ASP A 33 15.47 7.05 -11.86
C ASP A 33 15.40 7.91 -10.59
N ASP A 34 15.38 9.24 -10.72
CA ASP A 34 15.21 10.13 -9.57
C ASP A 34 13.83 9.96 -8.94
N LEU A 35 12.79 9.74 -9.76
CA LEU A 35 11.44 9.43 -9.27
C LEU A 35 11.40 8.09 -8.55
N ALA A 36 12.01 7.06 -9.12
CA ALA A 36 12.08 5.74 -8.50
C ALA A 36 12.79 5.80 -7.14
N LYS A 37 13.92 6.52 -7.05
CA LYS A 37 14.65 6.73 -5.80
C LYS A 37 13.83 7.50 -4.76
N ALA A 38 13.28 8.64 -5.13
CA ALA A 38 12.47 9.45 -4.22
C ALA A 38 11.22 8.70 -3.73
N PHE A 39 10.62 7.86 -4.59
CA PHE A 39 9.51 7.00 -4.20
C PHE A 39 9.93 5.93 -3.18
N VAL A 40 11.04 5.24 -3.44
CA VAL A 40 11.56 4.21 -2.52
C VAL A 40 11.95 4.83 -1.19
N ASP A 41 12.62 5.99 -1.18
CA ASP A 41 13.01 6.68 0.05
C ASP A 41 11.77 7.12 0.85
N GLN A 42 10.79 7.74 0.20
CA GLN A 42 9.56 8.22 0.85
C GLN A 42 8.75 7.09 1.49
N TYR A 43 8.70 5.92 0.86
CA TYR A 43 7.89 4.79 1.31
C TYR A 43 8.71 3.64 1.89
N SER A 44 10.01 3.85 2.14
CA SER A 44 10.91 2.87 2.74
C SER A 44 10.38 2.35 4.08
N TYR A 45 9.79 3.24 4.89
CA TYR A 45 9.15 2.91 6.16
C TYR A 45 7.98 1.92 6.03
N LEU A 46 7.36 1.78 4.85
CA LEU A 46 6.32 0.77 4.64
C LEU A 46 6.88 -0.65 4.69
N VAL A 47 8.17 -0.84 4.40
CA VAL A 47 8.84 -2.13 4.54
C VAL A 47 8.95 -2.54 6.02
N GLU A 48 9.13 -1.56 6.91
CA GLU A 48 9.17 -1.78 8.36
C GLU A 48 7.75 -1.92 8.95
N LEU A 49 6.79 -1.19 8.40
CA LEU A 49 5.39 -1.21 8.86
C LEU A 49 4.62 -2.45 8.36
N ALA A 50 4.94 -2.95 7.18
CA ALA A 50 4.30 -4.13 6.64
C ALA A 50 4.74 -5.35 7.44
N LEU A 51 3.78 -5.98 8.12
CA LEU A 51 3.98 -7.30 8.71
C LEU A 51 4.54 -8.23 7.63
N ASN A 52 5.66 -8.86 7.95
CA ASN A 52 6.28 -9.79 7.03
C ASN A 52 5.30 -10.95 6.73
N ARG A 53 5.54 -11.63 5.60
CA ARG A 53 4.65 -12.70 5.14
C ARG A 53 4.49 -13.82 6.18
N GLU A 54 5.50 -14.08 6.99
CA GLU A 54 5.46 -15.11 8.04
C GLU A 54 4.57 -14.67 9.21
N THR A 55 4.66 -13.42 9.63
CA THR A 55 3.80 -12.83 10.66
C THR A 55 2.34 -12.79 10.18
N LEU A 56 2.10 -12.45 8.91
CA LEU A 56 0.75 -12.52 8.32
C LEU A 56 0.19 -13.93 8.30
N LYS A 57 1.02 -14.95 8.07
CA LYS A 57 0.62 -16.36 8.17
C LYS A 57 0.38 -16.80 9.61
N ALA A 58 1.16 -16.30 10.56
CA ALA A 58 0.96 -16.57 11.98
C ALA A 58 -0.34 -15.92 12.50
N MET A 59 -0.74 -14.82 11.87
CA MET A 59 -2.03 -14.14 12.04
C MET A 59 -3.11 -14.69 11.09
N GLU A 60 -2.94 -15.89 10.52
CA GLU A 60 -4.02 -16.55 9.81
C GLU A 60 -5.05 -17.07 10.81
N ARG A 61 -6.34 -16.90 10.49
CA ARG A 61 -7.43 -17.31 11.38
C ARG A 61 -7.32 -18.78 11.71
N LYS A 62 -7.31 -19.10 13.00
CA LYS A 62 -7.31 -20.50 13.43
C LYS A 62 -8.64 -21.16 13.09
N PRO A 63 -8.66 -22.48 12.79
CA PRO A 63 -9.89 -23.17 12.40
C PRO A 63 -11.01 -23.12 13.46
N ILE A 64 -10.63 -22.92 14.72
CA ILE A 64 -11.50 -22.99 15.90
C ILE A 64 -11.98 -21.58 16.32
N GLU A 65 -11.35 -20.52 15.79
CA GLU A 65 -11.59 -19.14 16.17
C GLU A 65 -12.74 -18.53 15.36
N SER A 66 -13.64 -17.81 16.03
CA SER A 66 -14.74 -17.13 15.35
C SER A 66 -14.24 -15.92 14.56
N TYR A 67 -15.00 -15.50 13.54
CA TYR A 67 -14.64 -14.31 12.75
C TYR A 67 -14.57 -13.03 13.58
N THR A 68 -15.38 -12.94 14.64
CA THR A 68 -15.41 -11.79 15.54
C THR A 68 -14.19 -11.71 16.45
N GLU A 69 -13.65 -12.86 16.90
CA GLU A 69 -12.41 -12.91 17.69
C GLU A 69 -11.18 -12.65 16.82
N PHE A 70 -11.19 -13.14 15.59
CA PHE A 70 -10.10 -12.94 14.64
C PHE A 70 -9.94 -11.50 14.14
N ALA A 71 -11.05 -10.75 14.04
CA ALA A 71 -11.08 -9.40 13.48
C ALA A 71 -11.01 -8.29 14.55
N GLN A 72 -10.81 -8.64 15.82
CA GLN A 72 -10.57 -7.71 16.93
C GLN A 72 -9.17 -7.13 16.89
#